data_AF-A0AAF0G1V9-F1
#
_entry.id   AF-A0AAF0G1V9-F1
#
_cell.length_a   1.000
_cell.length_b   1.000
_cell.length_c   1.000
_cell.angle_alpha   90.00
_cell.angle_beta   90.00
_cell.angle_gamma   90.00
#
_symmetry.space_group_name_H-M   'P 1'
#
loop_
_entity.id
_entity.type
_entity.pdbx_description
1 polymer ?
#
loop_
_entity_poly.entity_id
_entity_poly.type
_entity_poly.pdbx_seq_one_letter_code
_entity_poly.pdbx_strand_id
1 'polypeptide(L)'
;MTKFGKDIGNLLKKLLIGYHRFFHNDVLNSDGRKIFEEIVRMIVYEHPEYRRLVYKVRRNPDLEHVLKIASLVLGEEKAMELLKLGIGINTVYEYEEHL
;
A
#
# COMPACT_ATOMS: atom_id res chain seq x y z
N MET A 1 -6.16 2.64 -18.08
CA MET A 1 -7.26 3.13 -17.21
C MET A 1 -7.09 2.50 -15.85
N THR A 2 -6.94 3.28 -14.78
CA THR A 2 -6.94 2.75 -13.41
C THR A 2 -8.34 2.27 -13.09
N LYS A 3 -8.49 0.98 -12.78
CA LYS A 3 -9.79 0.38 -12.45
C LYS A 3 -10.38 0.94 -11.15
N PHE A 4 -9.53 1.47 -10.26
CA PHE A 4 -9.89 1.97 -8.93
C PHE A 4 -9.97 3.50 -8.86
N GLY A 5 -10.78 4.01 -7.93
CA GLY A 5 -10.85 5.44 -7.60
C GLY A 5 -9.50 6.04 -7.16
N LYS A 6 -9.26 7.31 -7.51
CA LYS A 6 -8.01 8.03 -7.20
C LYS A 6 -7.71 8.09 -5.69
N ASP A 7 -8.76 8.22 -4.87
CA ASP A 7 -8.65 8.35 -3.43
C ASP A 7 -8.11 7.08 -2.77
N ILE A 8 -8.53 5.89 -3.24
CA ILE A 8 -7.99 4.60 -2.78
C ILE A 8 -6.47 4.57 -3.00
N GLY A 9 -6.03 4.96 -4.20
CA GLY A 9 -4.61 5.03 -4.54
C GLY A 9 -3.84 6.04 -3.68
N ASN A 10 -4.43 7.18 -3.35
CA ASN A 10 -3.81 8.20 -2.50
C ASN A 10 -3.65 7.74 -1.04
N LEU A 11 -4.65 7.03 -0.49
CA LEU A 11 -4.56 6.45 0.86
C LEU A 11 -3.49 5.33 0.92
N LEU A 12 -3.41 4.49 -0.11
CA LEU A 12 -2.36 3.47 -0.21
C LEU A 12 -0.96 4.10 -0.31
N LYS A 13 -0.78 5.13 -1.13
CA LYS A 13 0.47 5.91 -1.19
C LYS A 13 0.85 6.47 0.18
N LYS A 14 -0.11 7.04 0.89
CA LYS A 14 0.10 7.58 2.25
C LYS A 14 0.55 6.51 3.23
N LEU A 15 -0.04 5.32 3.19
CA LEU A 15 0.38 4.19 4.03
C LEU A 15 1.82 3.76 3.73
N LEU A 16 2.16 3.57 2.45
CA LEU A 16 3.46 3.05 2.04
C LEU A 16 4.60 4.05 2.29
N ILE A 17 4.43 5.32 1.87
CA ILE A 17 5.42 6.37 2.14
C ILE A 17 5.54 6.62 3.65
N GLY A 18 4.42 6.52 4.38
CA GLY A 18 4.40 6.67 5.83
C GLY A 18 4.73 5.39 6.59
N TYR A 19 5.53 4.47 6.04
CA TYR A 19 5.82 3.15 6.63
C TYR A 19 6.12 3.24 8.13
N HIS A 20 7.15 4.03 8.50
CA HIS A 20 7.59 4.20 9.90
C HIS A 20 6.53 4.82 10.82
N ARG A 21 5.51 5.47 10.27
CA ARG A 21 4.40 6.08 11.01
C ARG A 21 3.21 5.13 11.16
N PHE A 22 2.92 4.31 10.16
CA PHE A 22 1.68 3.53 10.07
C PHE A 22 1.88 2.04 10.34
N PHE A 23 3.12 1.56 10.33
CA PHE A 23 3.49 0.18 10.61
C PHE A 23 4.36 0.08 11.87
N HIS A 24 4.20 -1.01 12.59
CA HIS A 24 5.08 -1.42 13.68
C HIS A 24 5.35 -2.92 13.51
N ASN A 25 6.62 -3.30 13.32
CA ASN A 25 7.03 -4.68 12.98
C ASN A 25 6.24 -5.23 11.78
N ASP A 26 6.19 -4.47 10.68
CA ASP A 26 5.45 -4.80 9.45
C ASP A 26 3.94 -4.99 9.61
N VAL A 27 3.34 -4.62 10.74
CA VAL A 27 1.89 -4.70 10.97
C VAL A 27 1.31 -3.29 11.11
N LEU A 28 0.15 -3.04 10.50
CA LEU A 28 -0.54 -1.76 10.68
C LEU A 28 -0.84 -1.50 12.16
N ASN A 29 -0.37 -0.35 12.64
CA ASN A 29 -0.70 0.17 13.95
C ASN A 29 -2.11 0.79 13.95
N SER A 30 -2.54 1.35 15.08
CA SER A 30 -3.90 1.91 15.20
C SER A 30 -4.19 3.03 14.21
N ASP A 31 -3.22 3.86 13.85
CA ASP A 31 -3.41 4.94 12.88
C ASP A 31 -3.40 4.42 11.44
N GLY A 32 -2.50 3.47 11.13
CA GLY A 32 -2.49 2.78 9.86
C GLY A 32 -3.80 2.03 9.58
N ARG A 33 -4.38 1.38 10.61
CA ARG A 33 -5.68 0.71 10.51
C ARG A 33 -6.82 1.66 10.20
N LYS A 34 -6.84 2.87 10.75
CA LYS A 34 -7.88 3.87 10.41
C LYS A 34 -7.88 4.19 8.91
N ILE A 35 -6.70 4.42 8.34
CA ILE A 35 -6.54 4.66 6.90
C ILE A 35 -6.95 3.42 6.10
N PHE A 36 -6.56 2.23 6.56
CA PHE A 36 -6.90 0.98 5.88
C PHE A 36 -8.41 0.69 5.90
N GLU A 37 -9.12 1.03 6.97
CA GLU A 37 -10.59 0.89 7.03
C GLU A 37 -11.31 1.85 6.05
N GLU A 38 -10.74 3.01 5.75
CA GLU A 38 -11.23 3.87 4.65
C GLU A 38 -11.06 3.19 3.30
N ILE A 39 -9.86 2.65 3.02
CA ILE A 39 -9.58 1.87 1.80
C ILE A 39 -10.55 0.70 1.66
N VAL A 40 -10.78 -0.07 2.74
CA VAL A 40 -11.71 -1.21 2.74
C VAL A 40 -13.13 -0.76 2.41
N ARG A 41 -13.63 0.32 3.02
CA ARG A 41 -14.97 0.84 2.75
C ARG A 41 -15.13 1.22 1.27
N MET A 42 -14.15 1.91 0.70
CA MET A 42 -14.18 2.34 -0.69
C MET A 42 -14.10 1.15 -1.66
N ILE A 43 -13.17 0.20 -1.42
CA ILE A 43 -13.06 -1.00 -2.27
C ILE A 43 -14.34 -1.83 -2.22
N VAL A 44 -14.97 -2.01 -1.05
CA VAL A 44 -16.21 -2.80 -0.95
C VAL A 44 -17.37 -2.13 -1.69
N TYR A 45 -17.40 -0.80 -1.75
CA TYR A 45 -18.43 -0.04 -2.45
C TYR A 45 -18.20 0.00 -3.96
N GLU A 46 -16.98 0.33 -4.39
CA GLU A 46 -16.62 0.53 -5.80
C GLU A 46 -16.31 -0.79 -6.53
N HIS A 47 -15.72 -1.76 -5.82
CA HIS A 47 -15.21 -3.02 -6.37
C HIS A 47 -15.52 -4.22 -5.47
N PRO A 48 -16.81 -4.57 -5.30
CA PRO A 48 -17.25 -5.64 -4.40
C PRO A 48 -16.63 -7.02 -4.74
N GLU A 49 -16.15 -7.24 -5.97
CA GLU A 49 -15.41 -8.44 -6.38
C GLU A 49 -14.15 -8.69 -5.55
N TYR A 50 -13.53 -7.65 -5.00
CA TYR A 50 -12.34 -7.78 -4.14
C TYR A 50 -12.67 -7.91 -2.65
N ARG A 51 -13.95 -7.94 -2.26
CA ARG A 51 -14.39 -8.00 -0.86
C ARG A 51 -13.65 -9.08 -0.06
N ARG A 52 -13.56 -10.32 -0.58
CA ARG A 52 -12.88 -11.41 0.12
C ARG A 52 -11.41 -11.10 0.42
N LEU A 53 -10.72 -10.45 -0.53
CA LEU A 53 -9.32 -10.08 -0.40
C LEU A 53 -9.13 -9.01 0.68
N VAL A 54 -9.86 -7.89 0.61
CA VAL A 54 -9.73 -6.79 1.59
C VAL A 54 -10.11 -7.23 3.02
N TYR A 55 -11.13 -8.07 3.18
CA TYR A 55 -11.48 -8.62 4.51
C TYR A 55 -10.44 -9.60 5.05
N LYS A 56 -9.65 -10.27 4.19
CA LYS A 56 -8.51 -11.07 4.64
C LYS A 56 -7.42 -10.16 5.21
N VAL A 57 -7.05 -9.10 4.48
CA VAL A 57 -6.04 -8.12 4.94
C VAL A 57 -6.52 -7.38 6.20
N ARG A 58 -7.81 -7.05 6.29
CA ARG A 58 -8.38 -6.42 7.49
C ARG A 58 -8.18 -7.26 8.76
N ARG A 59 -8.27 -8.59 8.65
CA ARG A 59 -8.03 -9.53 9.77
C ARG A 59 -6.55 -9.69 10.09
N ASN A 60 -5.69 -9.65 9.07
CA ASN A 60 -4.24 -9.74 9.20
C ASN A 60 -3.55 -8.63 8.39
N PRO A 61 -3.44 -7.41 8.96
CA PRO A 61 -2.99 -6.24 8.22
C PRO A 61 -1.46 -6.10 8.29
N ASP A 62 -0.76 -7.13 7.86
CA ASP A 62 0.69 -7.05 7.66
C ASP A 62 1.04 -6.36 6.33
N LEU A 63 2.30 -5.96 6.20
CA LEU A 63 2.83 -5.25 5.06
C LEU A 63 2.66 -6.04 3.76
N GLU A 64 2.86 -7.35 3.79
CA GLU A 64 2.73 -8.22 2.61
C GLU A 64 1.29 -8.18 2.07
N HIS A 65 0.30 -8.30 2.95
CA HIS A 65 -1.10 -8.25 2.58
C HIS A 65 -1.53 -6.85 2.12
N VAL A 66 -1.03 -5.78 2.77
CA VAL A 66 -1.28 -4.41 2.32
C VAL A 66 -0.66 -4.16 0.95
N LEU A 67 0.56 -4.65 0.70
CA LEU A 67 1.23 -4.57 -0.59
C LEU A 67 0.44 -5.28 -1.68
N LYS A 68 -0.17 -6.45 -1.42
CA LYS A 68 -1.03 -7.12 -2.40
C LYS A 68 -2.19 -6.23 -2.86
N ILE A 69 -2.80 -5.47 -1.95
CA ILE A 69 -3.84 -4.48 -2.30
C ILE A 69 -3.21 -3.31 -3.07
N ALA A 70 -2.07 -2.81 -2.62
CA ALA A 70 -1.39 -1.70 -3.27
C ALA A 70 -0.99 -2.03 -4.71
N SER A 71 -0.41 -3.21 -4.96
CA SER A 71 -0.03 -3.68 -6.29
C SER A 71 -1.25 -3.84 -7.20
N LEU A 72 -2.38 -4.30 -6.66
CA LEU A 72 -3.63 -4.41 -7.41
C LEU A 72 -4.16 -3.04 -7.87
N VAL A 73 -4.02 -2.01 -7.03
CA VAL A 73 -4.58 -0.66 -7.28
C VAL A 73 -3.62 0.24 -8.06
N LEU A 74 -2.34 0.22 -7.71
CA LEU A 74 -1.31 1.15 -8.19
C LEU A 74 -0.38 0.53 -9.24
N GLY A 75 -0.39 -0.79 -9.38
CA GLY A 75 0.64 -1.55 -10.08
C GLY A 75 1.77 -1.96 -9.13
N GLU A 76 2.34 -3.15 -9.38
CA GLU A 76 3.36 -3.76 -8.52
C GLU A 76 4.63 -2.92 -8.41
N GLU A 77 5.16 -2.46 -9.54
CA GLU A 77 6.35 -1.60 -9.60
C GLU A 77 6.15 -0.34 -8.76
N LYS A 78 5.00 0.34 -8.94
CA LYS A 78 4.72 1.60 -8.22
C LYS A 78 4.54 1.38 -6.73
N ALA A 79 3.85 0.31 -6.33
CA ALA A 79 3.69 -0.03 -4.92
C ALA A 79 5.05 -0.30 -4.24
N MET A 80 5.95 -1.01 -4.93
CA MET A 80 7.29 -1.30 -4.41
C MET A 80 8.15 -0.03 -4.32
N GLU A 81 8.13 0.83 -5.34
CA GLU A 81 8.81 2.13 -5.33
C GLU A 81 8.38 2.98 -4.11
N LEU A 82 7.07 3.09 -3.87
CA LEU A 82 6.52 3.85 -2.75
C LEU A 82 6.92 3.26 -1.40
N LEU A 83 6.97 1.94 -1.27
CA LEU A 83 7.43 1.30 -0.06
C LEU A 83 8.91 1.60 0.18
N LYS A 84 9.77 1.44 -0.85
CA LYS A 84 11.21 1.74 -0.77
C LYS A 84 11.46 3.17 -0.28
N LEU A 85 10.71 4.13 -0.81
CA LEU A 85 10.74 5.52 -0.35
C LEU A 85 10.36 5.63 1.13
N GLY A 86 9.30 4.94 1.57
CA GLY A 86 8.82 5.01 2.95
C GLY A 86 9.72 4.34 3.98
N ILE A 87 10.40 3.24 3.63
CA ILE A 87 11.39 2.59 4.50
C ILE A 87 12.73 3.35 4.51
N GLY A 88 12.94 4.28 3.58
CA GLY A 88 14.19 5.03 3.43
C GLY A 88 15.28 4.29 2.64
N ILE A 89 14.91 3.24 1.89
CA ILE A 89 15.80 2.61 0.92
C ILE A 89 15.76 3.45 -0.35
N ASN A 90 16.57 4.50 -0.38
CA ASN A 90 16.99 5.09 -1.64
C ASN A 90 18.03 4.15 -2.24
N THR A 91 17.63 3.29 -3.18
CA THR A 91 18.63 2.71 -4.08
C THR A 91 19.15 3.85 -4.96
N VAL A 92 20.17 4.56 -4.48
CA VAL A 92 21.16 5.21 -5.33
C VAL A 92 21.97 4.08 -5.97
N TYR A 93 21.33 3.34 -6.88
CA TYR A 93 21.95 2.31 -7.69
C TYR A 93 21.25 2.33 -9.04
N GLU A 94 21.55 3.37 -9.82
CA GLU A 94 21.95 3.24 -11.22
C GLU A 94 22.52 4.59 -11.68
N TYR A 95 23.59 4.53 -12.46
CA TYR A 95 24.46 5.62 -12.92
C TYR A 95 25.46 6.17 -11.90
N GLU A 96 26.49 5.38 -11.59
CA GLU A 96 27.91 5.77 -11.75
C GLU A 96 28.79 4.55 -11.46
N GLU A 97 28.93 3.65 -12.45
CA GLU A 97 30.23 3.11 -12.83
C GLU A 97 30.22 3.00 -14.36
N HIS A 98 30.49 4.15 -14.99
CA HIS A 98 31.14 4.17 -16.29
C HIS A 98 32.58 3.72 -16.09
N LEU A 99 32.99 2.61 -16.74
CA LEU A 99 34.19 2.47 -17.58
C LEU A 99 34.38 1.03 -18.07
#